data_AF-A0AAW9BVP9-F1
#
_entry.id   AF-A0AAW9BVP9-F1
#
_cell.length_a   1.000
_cell.length_b   1.000
_cell.length_c   1.000
_cell.angle_alpha   90.00
_cell.angle_beta   90.00
_cell.angle_gamma   90.00
#
_symmetry.space_group_name_H-M   'P 1'
#
loop_
_entity.id
_entity.type
_entity.pdbx_description
1 polymer ?
#
loop_
_entity_poly.entity_id
_entity_poly.type
_entity_poly.pdbx_seq_one_letter_code
_entity_poly.pdbx_strand_id
1 'polypeptide(L)'
;GAIELSRITDTVKSTSDEFYQSLIADLEFATGAFNEFSQRLDDAVGDVTPSSYISKRIESIHAALKHLLGNRFKDKDEVSISDENGDEELEEASQQAVTHNSSALLVTNMQSREQAIQQLQHVADFFRESEPHSPVSYSIEQIIRWCGMPLPELLAELISDGDAKRSYFRLVGIAEQNEN
;
A
#
# COMPACT_ATOMS: atom_id res chain seq x y z
N GLY A 1 -9.15 -23.67 15.16
CA GLY A 1 -10.50 -23.30 15.62
C GLY A 1 -10.91 -22.03 14.92
N ALA A 2 -11.44 -22.14 13.71
CA ALA A 2 -11.97 -21.00 12.98
C ALA A 2 -13.40 -20.74 13.47
N ILE A 3 -13.66 -19.50 13.90
CA ILE A 3 -15.00 -19.03 14.22
C ILE A 3 -15.66 -18.73 12.87
N GLU A 4 -16.83 -19.30 12.60
CA GLU A 4 -17.55 -18.99 11.35
C GLU A 4 -17.98 -17.51 11.31
N LEU A 5 -17.84 -16.91 10.13
CA LEU A 5 -18.23 -15.53 9.85
C LEU A 5 -19.73 -15.26 10.11
N SER A 6 -20.56 -16.29 9.99
CA SER A 6 -21.99 -16.29 10.34
C SER A 6 -22.20 -15.90 11.82
N ARG A 7 -21.47 -16.54 12.74
CA ARG A 7 -21.56 -16.32 14.19
C ARG A 7 -21.10 -14.92 14.60
N ILE A 8 -20.09 -14.39 13.92
CA ILE A 8 -19.61 -13.01 14.11
C ILE A 8 -20.70 -12.02 13.70
N THR A 9 -21.34 -12.25 12.55
CA THR A 9 -22.40 -11.39 12.04
C THR A 9 -23.64 -11.38 12.94
N ASP A 10 -24.02 -12.53 13.50
CA ASP A 10 -25.15 -12.63 14.42
C ASP A 10 -24.87 -11.94 15.77
N THR A 11 -23.64 -12.08 16.27
CA THR A 11 -23.20 -11.36 17.48
C THR A 11 -23.26 -9.85 17.25
N VAL A 12 -22.78 -9.38 16.09
CA VAL A 12 -22.79 -7.96 15.71
C VAL A 12 -24.20 -7.39 15.65
N LYS A 13 -25.20 -8.17 15.21
CA LYS A 13 -26.61 -7.74 15.22
C LYS A 13 -27.18 -7.63 16.64
N SER A 14 -26.69 -8.44 17.58
CA SER A 14 -27.18 -8.50 18.96
C SER A 14 -26.54 -7.49 19.92
N THR A 15 -25.39 -6.90 19.53
CA THR A 15 -24.69 -5.88 20.31
C THR A 15 -25.31 -4.49 20.09
N SER A 16 -25.28 -3.63 21.12
CA SER A 16 -25.85 -2.28 21.05
C SER A 16 -25.02 -1.33 20.19
N ASP A 17 -25.68 -0.36 19.56
CA ASP A 17 -25.01 0.65 18.74
C ASP A 17 -24.15 1.61 19.57
N GLU A 18 -24.55 1.85 20.83
CA GLU A 18 -23.79 2.65 21.80
C GLU A 18 -22.41 2.05 22.10
N PHE A 19 -22.32 0.72 22.22
CA PHE A 19 -21.05 0.02 22.40
C PHE A 19 -20.11 0.27 21.23
N TYR A 20 -20.63 0.24 20.01
CA TYR A 20 -19.83 0.47 18.82
C TYR A 20 -19.43 1.93 18.63
N GLN A 21 -20.29 2.88 18.98
CA GLN A 21 -19.95 4.30 18.98
C GLN A 21 -18.82 4.58 19.99
N SER A 22 -18.90 4.01 21.21
CA SER A 22 -17.81 4.09 22.18
C SER A 22 -16.53 3.44 21.65
N LEU A 23 -16.63 2.25 21.06
CA LEU A 23 -15.47 1.52 20.54
C LEU A 23 -14.77 2.25 19.40
N ILE A 24 -15.53 2.91 18.51
CA ILE A 24 -14.97 3.76 17.44
C ILE A 24 -14.27 4.97 18.05
N ALA A 25 -14.91 5.64 19.01
CA ALA A 25 -14.31 6.79 19.71
C ALA A 25 -13.02 6.40 20.44
N ASP A 26 -13.00 5.24 21.10
CA ASP A 26 -11.82 4.71 21.81
C ASP A 26 -10.68 4.39 20.83
N LEU A 27 -10.99 3.83 19.65
CA LEU A 27 -10.00 3.54 18.60
C LEU A 27 -9.43 4.82 17.98
N GLU A 28 -10.26 5.83 17.74
CA GLU A 28 -9.83 7.13 17.25
C GLU A 28 -8.94 7.84 18.28
N PHE A 29 -9.33 7.81 19.55
CA PHE A 29 -8.52 8.32 20.66
C PHE A 29 -7.17 7.60 20.75
N ALA A 30 -7.16 6.26 20.69
CA ALA A 30 -5.94 5.47 20.73
C ALA A 30 -5.01 5.77 19.55
N THR A 31 -5.56 5.99 18.36
CA THR A 31 -4.80 6.37 17.16
C THR A 31 -4.13 7.74 17.37
N GLY A 32 -4.88 8.74 17.84
CA GLY A 32 -4.36 10.08 18.11
C GLY A 32 -3.27 10.07 19.19
N ALA A 33 -3.52 9.41 20.31
CA ALA A 33 -2.56 9.32 21.41
C ALA A 33 -1.27 8.59 21.00
N PHE A 34 -1.37 7.54 20.19
CA PHE A 34 -0.19 6.82 19.70
C PHE A 34 0.63 7.64 18.71
N ASN A 35 -0.03 8.39 17.82
CA ASN A 35 0.67 9.29 16.90
C ASN A 35 1.40 10.43 17.65
N GLU A 36 0.76 11.02 18.66
CA GLU A 36 1.38 12.02 19.53
C GLU A 36 2.58 11.44 20.29
N PHE A 37 2.47 10.21 20.79
CA PHE A 37 3.57 9.49 21.43
C PHE A 37 4.73 9.24 20.45
N SER A 38 4.44 8.75 19.23
CA SER A 38 5.47 8.50 18.22
C SER A 38 6.19 9.81 17.86
N GLN A 39 5.45 10.89 17.66
CA GLN A 39 6.03 12.19 17.33
C GLN A 39 6.97 12.69 18.43
N ARG A 40 6.56 12.63 19.71
CA ARG A 40 7.43 12.99 20.83
C ARG A 40 8.66 12.10 20.95
N LEU A 41 8.52 10.83 20.58
CA LEU A 41 9.61 9.87 20.64
C LEU A 41 10.62 10.13 19.51
N ASP A 42 10.14 10.44 18.31
CA ASP A 42 10.96 10.84 17.17
C ASP A 42 11.71 12.17 17.46
N ASP A 43 11.01 13.14 18.08
CA ASP A 43 11.61 14.41 18.53
C ASP A 43 12.71 14.21 19.58
N ALA A 44 12.55 13.22 20.49
CA ALA A 44 13.50 12.94 21.57
C ALA A 44 14.70 12.11 21.11
N VAL A 45 14.51 11.22 20.13
CA VAL A 45 15.54 10.34 19.58
C VAL A 45 16.32 11.02 18.45
N GLY A 46 15.71 12.00 17.77
CA GLY A 46 16.31 12.72 16.64
C GLY A 46 16.31 11.94 15.33
N ASP A 47 15.58 10.82 15.28
CA ASP A 47 15.40 9.95 14.12
C ASP A 47 14.00 9.32 14.15
N VAL A 48 13.50 8.86 13.00
CA VAL A 48 12.18 8.25 12.88
C VAL A 48 12.24 6.82 13.43
N THR A 49 11.50 6.57 14.51
CA THR A 49 11.45 5.26 15.13
C THR A 49 10.46 4.33 14.41
N PRO A 50 10.75 3.03 14.28
CA PRO A 50 9.90 2.09 13.56
C PRO A 50 8.67 1.69 14.39
N SER A 51 7.75 2.62 14.63
CA SER A 51 6.49 2.43 15.37
C SER A 51 5.28 2.09 14.46
N SER A 52 5.48 2.17 13.14
CA SER A 52 4.44 2.04 12.11
C SER A 52 3.61 0.75 12.16
N TYR A 53 4.14 -0.34 12.73
CA TYR A 53 3.38 -1.59 12.85
C TYR A 53 2.17 -1.42 13.78
N ILE A 54 2.29 -0.67 14.86
CA ILE A 54 1.20 -0.51 15.83
C ILE A 54 0.10 0.39 15.25
N SER A 55 0.45 1.52 14.63
CA SER A 55 -0.52 2.39 13.95
C SER A 55 -1.29 1.64 12.86
N LYS A 56 -0.59 0.92 11.98
CA LYS A 56 -1.23 0.13 10.91
C LYS A 56 -2.17 -0.96 11.45
N ARG A 57 -1.86 -1.54 12.62
CA ARG A 57 -2.73 -2.54 13.25
C ARG A 57 -4.00 -1.90 13.81
N ILE A 58 -3.89 -0.73 14.43
CA ILE A 58 -5.06 0.03 14.93
C ILE A 58 -5.95 0.46 13.74
N GLU A 59 -5.36 0.96 12.66
CA GLU A 59 -6.07 1.31 11.42
C GLU A 59 -6.77 0.12 10.79
N SER A 60 -6.11 -1.04 10.74
CA SER A 60 -6.70 -2.29 10.24
C SER A 60 -7.89 -2.74 11.09
N ILE A 61 -7.82 -2.63 12.42
CA ILE A 61 -8.94 -2.91 13.32
C ILE A 61 -10.10 -1.95 13.05
N HIS A 62 -9.80 -0.65 12.88
CA HIS A 62 -10.81 0.36 12.61
C HIS A 62 -11.49 0.14 11.24
N ALA A 63 -10.74 -0.22 10.19
CA ALA A 63 -11.27 -0.55 8.88
C ALA A 63 -12.13 -1.84 8.91
N ALA A 64 -11.68 -2.87 9.62
CA ALA A 64 -12.45 -4.11 9.81
C ALA A 64 -13.76 -3.85 10.57
N LEU A 65 -13.72 -3.00 11.60
CA LEU A 65 -14.90 -2.59 12.34
C LEU A 65 -15.87 -1.81 11.44
N LYS A 66 -15.39 -0.82 10.67
CA LYS A 66 -16.21 -0.08 9.69
C LYS A 66 -16.84 -0.98 8.64
N HIS A 67 -16.12 -1.99 8.16
CA HIS A 67 -16.66 -2.97 7.21
C HIS A 67 -17.74 -3.84 7.85
N LEU A 68 -17.53 -4.29 9.08
CA LEU A 68 -18.49 -5.13 9.83
C LEU A 68 -19.76 -4.35 10.22
N LEU A 69 -19.62 -3.05 10.49
CA LEU A 69 -20.69 -2.13 10.87
C LEU A 69 -21.33 -1.40 9.70
N GLY A 70 -20.73 -1.47 8.50
CA GLY A 70 -21.18 -0.76 7.31
C GLY A 70 -22.64 -1.01 6.98
N ASN A 71 -23.18 -2.20 7.29
CA ASN A 71 -24.60 -2.50 7.10
C ASN A 71 -25.53 -1.97 8.21
N ARG A 72 -25.01 -1.57 9.38
CA ARG A 72 -25.82 -1.02 10.50
C ARG A 72 -25.88 0.51 10.51
N PHE A 73 -24.85 1.18 9.99
CA PHE A 73 -24.79 2.66 9.92
C PHE A 73 -25.08 3.24 8.53
N LYS A 74 -25.11 2.42 7.46
CA LYS A 74 -25.54 2.87 6.12
C LYS A 74 -27.06 3.12 5.99
N ASP A 75 -27.88 2.62 6.91
CA ASP A 75 -29.35 2.74 6.84
C ASP A 75 -29.86 4.14 7.21
N LYS A 76 -29.00 5.17 7.15
CA LYS A 76 -29.38 6.57 7.36
C LYS A 76 -28.90 7.55 6.30
N ASP A 77 -28.09 7.12 5.35
CA ASP A 77 -27.76 7.93 4.17
C ASP A 77 -27.62 7.02 2.95
N GLU A 78 -28.73 6.93 2.23
CA GLU A 78 -28.81 6.32 0.92
C GLU A 78 -28.12 7.24 -0.11
N VAL A 79 -27.33 6.63 -1.01
CA VAL A 79 -26.95 7.10 -2.35
C VAL A 79 -25.92 8.24 -2.45
N SER A 80 -24.71 7.94 -2.93
CA SER A 80 -24.39 8.13 -4.35
C SER A 80 -22.96 7.68 -4.70
N ILE A 81 -22.91 6.64 -5.52
CA ILE A 81 -21.83 6.38 -6.47
C ILE A 81 -22.02 7.36 -7.63
N SER A 82 -21.08 8.27 -7.85
CA SER A 82 -20.89 8.94 -9.14
C SER A 82 -19.43 9.34 -9.29
N ASP A 83 -18.78 8.55 -10.16
CA ASP A 83 -17.64 8.88 -10.99
C ASP A 83 -18.04 10.04 -11.92
N GLU A 84 -17.30 11.14 -11.97
CA GLU A 84 -17.17 11.92 -13.21
C GLU A 84 -16.01 12.93 -13.18
N ASN A 85 -15.27 12.86 -14.28
CA ASN A 85 -14.14 13.66 -14.72
C ASN A 85 -14.65 14.98 -15.31
N GLY A 86 -13.94 16.10 -15.11
CA GLY A 86 -14.34 17.40 -15.67
C GLY A 86 -13.20 18.42 -15.64
N ASP A 87 -12.44 18.46 -16.74
CA ASP A 87 -11.55 19.54 -17.18
C ASP A 87 -12.23 20.91 -17.09
N GLU A 88 -11.51 21.91 -16.59
CA GLU A 88 -11.62 23.29 -17.08
C GLU A 88 -10.28 24.02 -16.86
N GLU A 89 -9.78 24.58 -17.96
CA GLU A 89 -8.49 25.24 -18.16
C GLU A 89 -8.68 26.78 -18.19
N LEU A 90 -7.57 27.52 -17.99
CA LEU A 90 -7.34 28.98 -18.22
C LEU A 90 -7.78 29.93 -17.06
N GLU A 91 -7.00 30.92 -16.58
CA GLU A 91 -5.74 31.54 -17.02
C GLU A 91 -5.11 32.44 -15.90
N GLU A 92 -3.92 32.97 -16.19
CA GLU A 92 -2.88 33.58 -15.36
C GLU A 92 -3.21 34.85 -14.53
N ALA A 93 -2.50 35.04 -13.40
CA ALA A 93 -1.56 36.16 -13.17
C ALA A 93 -0.98 36.20 -11.73
N SER A 94 0.34 35.96 -11.64
CA SER A 94 1.35 36.53 -10.74
C SER A 94 0.97 37.08 -9.34
N GLN A 95 1.48 36.46 -8.27
CA GLN A 95 2.58 37.01 -7.43
C GLN A 95 2.85 36.13 -6.19
N GLN A 96 4.06 35.55 -6.19
CA GLN A 96 4.95 35.24 -5.08
C GLN A 96 4.40 35.38 -3.64
N ALA A 97 4.05 34.25 -3.03
CA ALA A 97 4.17 34.04 -1.60
C ALA A 97 4.71 32.64 -1.35
N VAL A 98 5.91 32.58 -0.79
CA VAL A 98 6.52 31.40 -0.19
C VAL A 98 5.54 30.77 0.80
N THR A 99 4.98 29.61 0.45
CA THR A 99 4.31 28.73 1.40
C THR A 99 4.65 27.31 1.00
N HIS A 100 5.21 26.58 1.97
CA HIS A 100 5.68 25.21 1.85
C HIS A 100 4.62 24.26 1.27
N ASN A 101 4.71 23.98 -0.04
CA ASN A 101 4.09 22.81 -0.64
C ASN A 101 4.97 21.58 -0.42
N SER A 102 5.05 21.11 0.83
CA SER A 102 5.72 19.85 1.17
C SER A 102 4.99 18.62 0.59
N SER A 103 3.78 18.79 0.04
CA SER A 103 3.02 17.72 -0.60
C SER A 103 3.28 17.56 -2.10
N ALA A 104 3.99 18.50 -2.75
CA ALA A 104 4.32 18.42 -4.17
C ALA A 104 5.68 17.74 -4.45
N LEU A 105 6.53 17.59 -3.42
CA LEU A 105 7.83 16.91 -3.55
C LEU A 105 7.72 15.37 -3.48
N LEU A 106 6.58 14.82 -3.06
CA LEU A 106 6.39 13.38 -2.94
C LEU A 106 5.86 12.72 -4.21
N VAL A 107 5.32 13.51 -5.14
CA VAL A 107 5.17 13.10 -6.53
C VAL A 107 6.40 13.65 -7.28
N THR A 108 7.57 13.09 -6.99
CA THR A 108 8.62 13.13 -8.01
C THR A 108 8.02 12.44 -9.23
N ASN A 109 7.75 13.25 -10.23
CA ASN A 109 7.07 12.87 -11.45
C ASN A 109 7.84 11.70 -12.06
N MET A 110 7.36 10.47 -11.86
CA MET A 110 7.96 9.28 -12.47
C MET A 110 7.57 9.29 -13.94
N GLN A 111 8.35 9.98 -14.75
CA GLN A 111 8.03 10.25 -16.16
C GLN A 111 8.49 9.12 -17.08
N SER A 112 9.39 8.26 -16.61
CA SER A 112 9.89 7.12 -17.38
C SER A 112 10.13 5.89 -16.50
N ARG A 113 10.09 4.73 -17.16
CA ARG A 113 10.40 3.42 -16.57
C ARG A 113 11.81 3.37 -15.99
N GLU A 114 12.77 3.96 -16.68
CA GLU A 114 14.17 4.00 -16.26
C GLU A 114 14.32 4.79 -14.96
N GLN A 115 13.59 5.91 -14.82
CA GLN A 115 13.56 6.70 -13.59
C GLN A 115 12.96 5.91 -12.42
N ALA A 116 11.93 5.10 -12.68
CA ALA A 116 11.35 4.20 -11.67
C ALA A 116 12.36 3.17 -11.16
N ILE A 117 13.11 2.57 -12.08
CA ILE A 117 14.12 1.56 -11.76
C ILE A 117 15.29 2.19 -10.98
N GLN A 118 15.71 3.40 -11.34
CA GLN A 118 16.73 4.15 -10.59
C GLN A 118 16.28 4.45 -9.16
N GLN A 119 15.02 4.82 -8.96
CA GLN A 119 14.49 5.05 -7.62
C GLN A 119 14.44 3.76 -6.80
N LEU A 120 14.07 2.63 -7.42
CA LEU A 120 14.14 1.32 -6.77
C LEU A 120 15.58 0.96 -6.35
N GLN A 121 16.58 1.32 -7.16
CA GLN A 121 17.99 1.12 -6.82
C GLN A 121 18.37 1.90 -5.56
N HIS A 122 17.99 3.18 -5.47
CA HIS A 122 18.25 3.97 -4.26
C HIS A 122 17.58 3.37 -3.01
N VAL A 123 16.36 2.82 -3.16
CA VAL A 123 15.67 2.14 -2.06
C VAL A 123 16.40 0.85 -1.67
N ALA A 124 16.89 0.06 -2.63
CA ALA A 124 17.67 -1.14 -2.36
C ALA A 124 18.96 -0.82 -1.60
N ASP A 125 19.69 0.21 -2.02
CA ASP A 125 20.93 0.67 -1.38
C ASP A 125 20.67 1.14 0.06
N PHE A 126 19.58 1.87 0.29
CA PHE A 126 19.16 2.28 1.64
C PHE A 126 18.91 1.07 2.56
N PHE A 127 18.12 0.09 2.11
CA PHE A 127 17.87 -1.12 2.89
C PHE A 127 19.12 -1.97 3.10
N ARG A 128 20.08 -1.92 2.18
CA ARG A 128 21.36 -2.63 2.32
C ARG A 128 22.26 -2.00 3.37
N GLU A 129 22.22 -0.68 3.52
CA GLU A 129 22.96 0.06 4.55
C GLU A 129 22.30 -0.06 5.93
N SER A 130 20.96 -0.01 6.00
CA SER A 130 20.22 -0.15 7.26
C SER A 130 20.11 -1.60 7.75
N GLU A 131 19.90 -2.54 6.83
CA GLU A 131 19.63 -3.95 7.11
C GLU A 131 20.26 -4.88 6.04
N PRO A 132 21.57 -5.14 6.08
CA PRO A 132 22.30 -5.87 5.02
C PRO A 132 21.86 -7.33 4.82
N HIS A 133 21.08 -7.89 5.74
CA HIS A 133 20.52 -9.24 5.65
C HIS A 133 18.99 -9.26 5.54
N SER A 134 18.37 -8.11 5.30
CA SER A 134 16.93 -8.05 5.08
C SER A 134 16.58 -8.77 3.77
N PRO A 135 15.58 -9.66 3.76
CA PRO A 135 15.05 -10.21 2.51
C PRO A 135 14.54 -9.13 1.55
N VAL A 136 14.23 -7.94 2.08
CA VAL A 136 13.68 -6.82 1.31
C VAL A 136 14.71 -6.24 0.34
N SER A 137 15.95 -5.97 0.77
CA SER A 137 17.00 -5.43 -0.12
C SER A 137 17.29 -6.38 -1.29
N TYR A 138 17.49 -7.66 -1.00
CA TYR A 138 17.68 -8.70 -2.02
C TYR A 138 16.48 -8.83 -2.96
N SER A 139 15.25 -8.73 -2.44
CA SER A 139 14.05 -8.82 -3.27
C SER A 139 13.94 -7.63 -4.23
N ILE A 140 14.29 -6.42 -3.79
CA ILE A 140 14.26 -5.23 -4.64
C ILE A 140 15.35 -5.32 -5.72
N GLU A 141 16.57 -5.74 -5.36
CA GLU A 141 17.65 -6.00 -6.34
C GLU A 141 17.22 -7.03 -7.41
N GLN A 142 16.55 -8.10 -6.98
CA GLN A 142 16.03 -9.13 -7.88
C GLN A 142 14.93 -8.59 -8.80
N ILE A 143 14.02 -7.75 -8.29
CA ILE A 143 12.97 -7.11 -9.08
C ILE A 143 13.58 -6.16 -10.12
N ILE A 144 14.60 -5.39 -9.75
CA ILE A 144 15.34 -4.52 -10.69
C ILE A 144 15.94 -5.34 -11.83
N ARG A 145 16.54 -6.50 -11.52
CA ARG A 145 17.07 -7.44 -12.52
C ARG A 145 15.97 -7.93 -13.48
N TRP A 146 14.82 -8.30 -12.95
CA TRP A 146 13.66 -8.71 -13.76
C TRP A 146 13.13 -7.58 -14.64
N CYS A 147 13.17 -6.33 -14.18
CA CYS A 147 12.83 -5.19 -15.03
C CYS A 147 13.81 -5.03 -16.21
N GLY A 148 15.05 -5.49 -16.12
CA GLY A 148 15.98 -5.47 -17.27
C GLY A 148 15.72 -6.57 -18.30
N MET A 149 14.94 -7.60 -17.93
CA MET A 149 14.91 -8.87 -18.63
C MET A 149 13.76 -8.93 -19.67
N PRO A 150 13.99 -9.49 -20.86
CA PRO A 150 12.91 -9.77 -21.80
C PRO A 150 11.97 -10.84 -21.21
N LEU A 151 10.66 -10.68 -21.45
CA LEU A 151 9.62 -11.55 -20.86
C LEU A 151 9.90 -13.07 -20.99
N PRO A 152 10.41 -13.59 -22.13
CA PRO A 152 10.70 -15.02 -22.24
C PRO A 152 11.78 -15.51 -21.28
N GLU A 153 12.82 -14.71 -21.07
CA GLU A 153 13.91 -15.03 -20.15
C GLU A 153 13.41 -14.97 -18.69
N LEU A 154 12.57 -13.98 -18.37
CA LEU A 154 11.95 -13.86 -17.05
C LEU A 154 11.10 -15.08 -16.69
N LEU A 155 10.27 -15.51 -17.63
CA LEU A 155 9.42 -16.69 -17.44
C LEU A 155 10.24 -17.98 -17.32
N ALA A 156 11.36 -18.07 -18.04
CA ALA A 156 12.26 -19.21 -17.92
C ALA A 156 12.90 -19.31 -16.54
N GLU A 157 13.12 -18.18 -15.87
CA GLU A 157 13.69 -18.16 -14.51
C GLU A 157 12.63 -18.31 -13.41
N LEU A 158 11.42 -17.77 -13.61
CA LEU A 158 10.33 -17.88 -12.62
C LEU A 158 9.67 -19.27 -12.63
N ILE A 159 9.62 -19.94 -13.78
CA ILE A 159 8.95 -21.24 -13.95
C ILE A 159 10.00 -22.35 -14.05
N SER A 160 10.19 -23.08 -12.97
CA SER A 160 11.11 -24.23 -12.91
C SER A 160 10.58 -25.48 -13.65
N ASP A 161 9.26 -25.61 -13.80
CA ASP A 161 8.62 -26.71 -14.52
C ASP A 161 8.61 -26.47 -16.03
N GLY A 162 9.36 -27.31 -16.76
CA GLY A 162 9.49 -27.23 -18.21
C GLY A 162 8.18 -27.44 -18.97
N ASP A 163 7.22 -28.19 -18.44
CA ASP A 163 5.92 -28.43 -19.10
C ASP A 163 4.96 -27.26 -18.90
N ALA A 164 4.95 -26.67 -17.70
CA ALA A 164 4.22 -25.43 -17.42
C ALA A 164 4.74 -24.27 -18.28
N LYS A 165 6.07 -24.16 -18.41
CA LYS A 165 6.75 -23.17 -19.26
C LYS A 165 6.37 -23.31 -20.74
N ARG A 166 6.48 -24.53 -21.30
CA ARG A 166 6.12 -24.84 -22.70
C ARG A 166 4.64 -24.56 -22.99
N SER A 167 3.76 -24.84 -22.03
CA SER A 167 2.32 -24.60 -22.17
C SER A 167 2.00 -23.11 -22.21
N TYR A 168 2.66 -22.31 -21.35
CA TYR A 168 2.51 -20.86 -21.33
C TYR A 168 3.06 -20.20 -22.61
N PHE A 169 4.26 -20.56 -23.06
CA PHE A 169 4.82 -19.98 -24.30
C PHE A 169 3.96 -20.25 -25.52
N ARG A 170 3.37 -21.45 -25.61
CA ARG A 170 2.41 -21.79 -26.67
C ARG A 170 1.14 -20.95 -26.60
N LEU A 171 0.63 -20.70 -25.40
CA LEU A 171 -0.57 -19.89 -25.19
C LEU A 171 -0.37 -18.43 -25.62
N VAL A 172 0.82 -17.87 -25.36
CA VAL A 172 1.16 -16.46 -25.65
C VAL A 172 1.74 -16.29 -27.06
N GLY A 173 1.95 -17.38 -27.82
CA GLY A 173 2.41 -17.34 -29.20
C GLY A 173 3.90 -17.02 -29.38
N ILE A 174 4.71 -17.22 -28.34
CA ILE A 174 6.16 -16.99 -28.38
C ILE A 174 6.83 -18.30 -28.82
N ALA A 175 7.56 -18.27 -29.93
CA ALA A 175 8.35 -19.42 -30.38
C ALA A 175 9.53 -19.63 -29.41
N GLU A 176 9.70 -20.86 -28.92
CA GLU A 176 10.86 -21.22 -28.12
C GLU A 176 12.12 -20.97 -28.95
N GLN A 177 12.90 -19.93 -28.62
CA GLN A 177 14.24 -19.81 -29.13
C GLN A 177 15.05 -20.93 -28.48
N ASN A 178 15.25 -22.00 -29.24
CA ASN A 178 16.18 -23.07 -28.91
C ASN A 178 17.58 -22.45 -28.79
N GLU A 179 18.08 -22.29 -27.58
CA GLU A 179 19.51 -22.13 -27.33
C GLU A 179 20.17 -23.49 -27.61
N ASN A 180 21.11 -23.47 -28.54
CA ASN A 180 21.90 -24.61 -28.99
C ASN A 180 23.32 -24.49 -28.43
#